data_AF-A0A9P7K6D1-F1
#
_entry.id   AF-A0A9P7K6D1-F1
#
_cell.length_a   1.000
_cell.length_b   1.000
_cell.length_c   1.000
_cell.angle_alpha   90.00
_cell.angle_beta   90.00
_cell.angle_gamma   90.00
#
_symmetry.space_group_name_H-M   'P 1'
#
loop_
_entity.id
_entity.type
_entity.pdbx_description
1 polymer ?
#
loop_
_entity_poly.entity_id
_entity_poly.type
_entity_poly.pdbx_seq_one_letter_code
_entity_poly.pdbx_strand_id
1 'polypeptide(L)'
;MPNNVVRVYPASGAVAMLPLTPANNWNPTLLFCGGSDMPDSAWGNYANPAINTWDYPASQDCQRLTPEPADGSAPQYEQDDNMLEGRTMGQFILLPDGKMLVINGGLNGTAGYATATGQTPNFADMPYGMSLAAGPIGTPAIYDPNAPKGQRWSNAGLGTSNIARLYHSSAMLLPDGSVLVAGSNPNVDVNTTTIYPTEYRAEIFYPSYFGAKTRPSPTGMPSTISYGGNSFDITVPATSYSGSANAAAGNTTVVLLRGGFTTHAMNMGQRYLQLNNTFTVQNDGSYILHVAQAPNPNVLQPGPALLFVTVNGIPSVGTMVIVGNGAVGAQPTAPASVLPPSVLLDTAKGSGGGSGSTGGAQNNNNNGASSTSTGAIVGGVVGAIAVIGLLGALLGIFLARRRRNAAAPVAHSSSSYAMTSGGQNMGMGMGSAVLPGGQFRGVRSSDSSAFVPLQQDNNSDAWHGNGSTANLNGPYTDRDDAGSGRMMSMDYDPYAAGSPRVTTPMHMQNHRY
;
A
#
# COMPACT_ATOMS: atom_id res chain seq x y z
N MET A 1 -5.58 -22.90 2.65
CA MET A 1 -4.99 -22.00 1.64
C MET A 1 -4.24 -22.84 0.62
N PRO A 2 -4.20 -22.46 -0.67
CA PRO A 2 -3.36 -23.13 -1.66
C PRO A 2 -1.90 -23.24 -1.21
N ASN A 3 -1.21 -24.29 -1.69
CA ASN A 3 0.22 -24.52 -1.47
C ASN A 3 0.65 -24.59 0.02
N ASN A 4 -0.27 -24.89 0.94
CA ASN A 4 -0.04 -24.89 2.40
C ASN A 4 0.51 -23.57 2.97
N VAL A 5 0.34 -22.45 2.25
CA VAL A 5 0.85 -21.17 2.74
C VAL A 5 -0.14 -20.51 3.69
N VAL A 6 0.23 -20.44 4.96
CA VAL A 6 -0.52 -19.77 6.00
C VAL A 6 -0.32 -18.25 5.86
N ARG A 7 -1.43 -17.50 5.91
CA ARG A 7 -1.44 -16.03 5.80
C ARG A 7 -1.93 -15.34 7.07
N VAL A 8 -2.61 -16.07 7.95
CA VAL A 8 -3.10 -15.55 9.22
C VAL A 8 -1.97 -15.43 10.23
N TYR A 9 -2.19 -14.71 11.32
CA TYR A 9 -1.23 -14.65 12.42
C TYR A 9 -0.88 -16.07 12.93
N PRO A 10 0.40 -16.38 13.20
CA PRO A 10 1.56 -15.48 13.16
C PRO A 10 2.28 -15.43 11.80
N ALA A 11 1.89 -16.22 10.79
CA ALA A 11 2.50 -16.16 9.46
C ALA A 11 2.39 -14.77 8.82
N SER A 12 1.24 -14.11 9.03
CA SER A 12 0.98 -12.70 8.71
C SER A 12 1.35 -12.31 7.27
N GLY A 13 0.67 -12.90 6.30
CA GLY A 13 0.73 -12.48 4.91
C GLY A 13 0.03 -11.14 4.69
N ALA A 14 0.49 -10.39 3.68
CA ALA A 14 -0.16 -9.18 3.21
C ALA A 14 -1.51 -9.51 2.56
N VAL A 15 -2.56 -8.79 2.95
CA VAL A 15 -3.90 -8.97 2.39
C VAL A 15 -4.50 -7.63 1.98
N ALA A 16 -5.18 -7.61 0.83
CA ALA A 16 -5.96 -6.45 0.43
C ALA A 16 -7.12 -6.82 -0.50
N MET A 17 -8.14 -5.97 -0.53
CA MET A 17 -9.15 -5.98 -1.58
C MET A 17 -8.62 -5.20 -2.78
N LEU A 18 -8.71 -5.79 -3.97
CA LEU A 18 -8.36 -5.12 -5.22
C LEU A 18 -9.31 -3.94 -5.49
N PRO A 19 -8.88 -2.93 -6.27
CA PRO A 19 -9.72 -1.80 -6.67
C PRO A 19 -11.11 -2.21 -7.18
N LEU A 20 -12.15 -1.61 -6.61
CA LEU A 20 -13.54 -1.76 -7.05
C LEU A 20 -13.80 -0.71 -8.13
N THR A 21 -14.10 -1.13 -9.36
CA THR A 21 -14.17 -0.23 -10.52
C THR A 21 -15.40 -0.51 -11.37
N PRO A 22 -15.84 0.45 -12.21
CA PRO A 22 -16.88 0.18 -13.20
C PRO A 22 -16.52 -1.01 -14.11
N ALA A 23 -15.23 -1.19 -14.46
CA ALA A 23 -14.77 -2.24 -15.36
C ALA A 23 -14.94 -3.66 -14.80
N ASN A 24 -14.87 -3.82 -13.47
CA ASN A 24 -15.13 -5.10 -12.81
C ASN A 24 -16.51 -5.16 -12.13
N ASN A 25 -17.42 -4.25 -12.50
CA ASN A 25 -18.74 -4.10 -11.87
C ASN A 25 -18.67 -4.01 -10.34
N TRP A 26 -17.60 -3.40 -9.82
CA TRP A 26 -17.29 -3.31 -8.40
C TRP A 26 -17.33 -4.65 -7.64
N ASN A 27 -17.03 -5.77 -8.32
CA ASN A 27 -17.01 -7.09 -7.70
C ASN A 27 -15.73 -7.26 -6.84
N PRO A 28 -15.85 -7.53 -5.52
CA PRO A 28 -14.69 -7.66 -4.65
C PRO A 28 -13.84 -8.88 -4.98
N THR A 29 -12.55 -8.64 -5.17
CA THR A 29 -11.53 -9.70 -5.25
C THR A 29 -10.47 -9.43 -4.20
N LEU A 30 -10.16 -10.44 -3.39
CA LEU A 30 -9.16 -10.38 -2.34
C LEU A 30 -7.84 -10.92 -2.88
N LEU A 31 -6.74 -10.26 -2.53
CA LEU A 31 -5.36 -10.66 -2.80
C LEU A 31 -4.69 -11.04 -1.49
N PHE A 32 -4.05 -12.21 -1.46
CA PHE A 32 -3.28 -12.72 -0.34
C PHE A 32 -1.86 -13.00 -0.81
N CYS A 33 -0.86 -12.36 -0.21
CA CYS A 33 0.54 -12.47 -0.62
C CYS A 33 1.46 -12.61 0.59
N GLY A 34 2.52 -13.40 0.49
CA GLY A 34 3.47 -13.51 1.61
C GLY A 34 2.95 -14.23 2.85
N GLY A 35 3.79 -14.54 3.83
CA GLY A 35 3.44 -15.44 4.93
C GLY A 35 4.35 -16.66 4.94
N SER A 36 3.88 -17.81 5.41
CA SER A 36 4.76 -18.95 5.66
C SER A 36 4.09 -20.29 5.36
N ASP A 37 4.85 -21.19 4.74
CA ASP A 37 4.50 -22.59 4.49
C ASP A 37 5.16 -23.56 5.49
N MET A 38 5.57 -23.05 6.65
CA MET A 38 6.10 -23.87 7.74
C MET A 38 5.17 -25.04 8.06
N PRO A 39 5.72 -26.25 8.29
CA PRO A 39 4.91 -27.41 8.64
C PRO A 39 4.24 -27.22 10.01
N ASP A 40 3.13 -27.91 10.25
CA ASP A 40 2.32 -27.74 11.46
C ASP A 40 3.13 -27.91 12.76
N SER A 41 4.11 -28.82 12.77
CA SER A 41 4.97 -29.06 13.92
C SER A 41 5.90 -27.88 14.27
N ALA A 42 6.11 -26.93 13.35
CA ALA A 42 6.99 -25.78 13.55
C ALA A 42 6.34 -24.63 14.34
N TRP A 43 5.00 -24.52 14.33
CA TRP A 43 4.27 -23.45 15.03
C TRP A 43 4.41 -23.49 16.56
N GLY A 44 4.79 -24.64 17.11
CA GLY A 44 5.01 -24.82 18.54
C GLY A 44 3.71 -24.87 19.33
N ASN A 45 3.65 -24.19 20.47
CA ASN A 45 2.61 -24.37 21.48
C ASN A 45 1.95 -23.07 21.94
N TYR A 46 1.83 -22.08 21.04
CA TYR A 46 1.33 -20.72 21.31
C TYR A 46 2.18 -19.85 22.24
N ALA A 47 3.01 -20.43 23.10
CA ALA A 47 3.98 -19.68 23.89
C ALA A 47 5.23 -19.36 23.08
N ASN A 48 5.77 -20.35 22.36
CA ASN A 48 6.95 -20.18 21.52
C ASN A 48 6.84 -21.10 20.29
N PRO A 49 7.43 -20.71 19.14
CA PRO A 49 7.55 -21.62 18.00
C PRO A 49 8.50 -22.78 18.32
N ALA A 50 8.31 -23.93 17.66
CA ALA A 50 9.16 -25.10 17.85
C ALA A 50 10.53 -24.94 17.18
N ILE A 51 10.63 -24.05 16.20
CA ILE A 51 11.86 -23.77 15.44
C ILE A 51 12.27 -22.30 15.57
N ASN A 52 13.50 -22.02 15.17
CA ASN A 52 13.99 -20.67 14.91
C ASN A 52 13.31 -20.11 13.66
N THR A 53 12.18 -19.43 13.84
CA THR A 53 11.39 -18.90 12.71
C THR A 53 12.18 -17.90 11.88
N TRP A 54 13.09 -17.13 12.47
CA TRP A 54 13.97 -16.19 11.75
C TRP A 54 14.91 -16.85 10.73
N ASP A 55 15.11 -18.18 10.79
CA ASP A 55 15.87 -18.93 9.79
C ASP A 55 14.96 -19.50 8.67
N TYR A 56 13.64 -19.41 8.83
CA TYR A 56 12.67 -19.95 7.88
C TYR A 56 12.18 -18.86 6.92
N PRO A 57 12.31 -19.05 5.59
CA PRO A 57 11.95 -18.03 4.60
C PRO A 57 10.44 -17.82 4.51
N ALA A 58 10.02 -16.58 4.30
CA ALA A 58 8.66 -16.23 3.96
C ALA A 58 8.35 -16.59 2.50
N SER A 59 7.09 -16.92 2.23
CA SER A 59 6.63 -17.29 0.90
C SER A 59 6.55 -16.07 -0.03
N GLN A 60 6.80 -16.28 -1.32
CA GLN A 60 6.53 -15.31 -2.39
C GLN A 60 5.11 -15.44 -2.98
N ASP A 61 4.41 -16.52 -2.65
CA ASP A 61 3.16 -16.91 -3.28
C ASP A 61 2.09 -15.84 -3.10
N CYS A 62 1.31 -15.60 -4.15
CA CYS A 62 0.14 -14.73 -4.14
C CYS A 62 -1.09 -15.45 -4.71
N GLN A 63 -2.22 -15.33 -4.02
CA GLN A 63 -3.50 -15.91 -4.42
C GLN A 63 -4.58 -14.84 -4.49
N ARG A 64 -5.43 -14.91 -5.51
CA ARG A 64 -6.68 -14.15 -5.58
C ARG A 64 -7.85 -15.02 -5.16
N LEU A 65 -8.89 -14.40 -4.60
CA LEU A 65 -10.17 -15.03 -4.33
C LEU A 65 -11.28 -13.99 -4.56
N THR A 66 -12.21 -14.28 -5.45
CA THR A 66 -13.47 -13.53 -5.59
C THR A 66 -14.53 -14.24 -4.74
N PRO A 67 -14.94 -13.69 -3.58
CA PRO A 67 -15.83 -14.39 -2.66
C PRO A 67 -17.27 -14.54 -3.18
N GLU A 68 -17.68 -13.67 -4.11
CA GLU A 68 -19.01 -13.65 -4.70
C GLU A 68 -18.88 -13.54 -6.24
N PRO A 69 -18.50 -14.64 -6.94
CA PRO A 69 -18.41 -14.62 -8.39
C PRO A 69 -19.72 -14.20 -9.05
N ALA A 70 -19.67 -13.25 -9.99
CA ALA A 70 -20.86 -12.67 -10.61
C ALA A 70 -21.63 -13.69 -11.48
N ASP A 71 -20.98 -14.76 -11.91
CA ASP A 71 -21.57 -15.87 -12.66
C ASP A 71 -22.22 -16.94 -11.77
N GLY A 72 -22.20 -16.76 -10.44
CA GLY A 72 -22.76 -17.70 -9.47
C GLY A 72 -21.92 -18.96 -9.25
N SER A 73 -20.70 -19.02 -9.81
CA SER A 73 -19.78 -20.13 -9.56
C SER A 73 -19.30 -20.16 -8.10
N ALA A 74 -18.80 -21.32 -7.65
CA ALA A 74 -18.23 -21.45 -6.32
C ALA A 74 -16.89 -20.67 -6.23
N PRO A 75 -16.64 -19.88 -5.17
CA PRO A 75 -15.40 -19.14 -5.01
C PRO A 75 -14.17 -20.05 -5.10
N GLN A 76 -13.24 -19.73 -5.99
CA GLN A 76 -11.98 -20.46 -6.16
C GLN A 76 -10.79 -19.55 -5.92
N TYR A 77 -9.73 -20.12 -5.36
CA TYR A 77 -8.44 -19.45 -5.35
C TYR A 77 -7.80 -19.51 -6.72
N GLU A 78 -7.25 -18.39 -7.16
CA GLU A 78 -6.52 -18.27 -8.41
C GLU A 78 -5.08 -17.83 -8.15
N GLN A 79 -4.12 -18.54 -8.74
CA GLN A 79 -2.70 -18.18 -8.65
C GLN A 79 -2.42 -16.85 -9.35
N ASP A 80 -1.91 -15.89 -8.58
CA ASP A 80 -1.40 -14.62 -9.07
C ASP A 80 0.13 -14.67 -9.28
N ASP A 81 0.70 -13.56 -9.74
CA ASP A 81 2.14 -13.34 -9.82
C ASP A 81 2.76 -13.38 -8.42
N ASN A 82 3.84 -14.15 -8.28
CA ASN A 82 4.67 -14.14 -7.09
C ASN A 82 5.22 -12.73 -6.82
N MET A 83 5.33 -12.38 -5.54
CA MET A 83 6.07 -11.18 -5.12
C MET A 83 7.53 -11.26 -5.57
N LEU A 84 8.19 -10.09 -5.66
CA LEU A 84 9.61 -10.00 -6.04
C LEU A 84 10.53 -10.72 -5.04
N GLU A 85 10.17 -10.71 -3.76
CA GLU A 85 10.82 -11.44 -2.68
C GLU A 85 9.77 -11.98 -1.71
N GLY A 86 10.13 -13.00 -0.91
CA GLY A 86 9.24 -13.53 0.12
C GLY A 86 9.05 -12.49 1.23
N ARG A 87 7.85 -12.37 1.79
CA ARG A 87 7.58 -11.32 2.80
C ARG A 87 6.57 -11.80 3.84
N THR A 88 6.95 -11.81 5.11
CA THR A 88 6.02 -11.85 6.25
C THR A 88 5.77 -10.41 6.73
N MET A 89 4.61 -10.13 7.32
CA MET A 89 4.21 -8.82 7.84
C MET A 89 4.24 -7.70 6.79
N GLY A 90 4.13 -8.05 5.51
CA GLY A 90 3.94 -7.07 4.45
C GLY A 90 2.57 -6.43 4.56
N GLN A 91 2.47 -5.15 4.21
CA GLN A 91 1.24 -4.39 4.29
C GLN A 91 0.90 -3.75 2.95
N PHE A 92 -0.32 -3.97 2.46
CA PHE A 92 -0.84 -3.34 1.26
C PHE A 92 -1.51 -1.99 1.56
N ILE A 93 -1.13 -0.97 0.81
CA ILE A 93 -1.75 0.36 0.81
C ILE A 93 -2.28 0.68 -0.59
N LEU A 94 -3.59 0.91 -0.70
CA LEU A 94 -4.22 1.32 -1.96
C LEU A 94 -3.85 2.77 -2.30
N LEU A 95 -3.39 3.01 -3.52
CA LEU A 95 -2.98 4.33 -3.99
C LEU A 95 -4.07 4.96 -4.89
N PRO A 96 -4.15 6.30 -4.97
CA PRO A 96 -5.13 7.01 -5.82
C PRO A 96 -5.09 6.69 -7.31
N ASP A 97 -3.99 6.14 -7.82
CA ASP A 97 -3.84 5.74 -9.22
C ASP A 97 -4.30 4.30 -9.50
N GLY A 98 -4.88 3.63 -8.49
CA GLY A 98 -5.39 2.26 -8.60
C GLY A 98 -4.33 1.18 -8.40
N LYS A 99 -3.05 1.56 -8.22
CA LYS A 99 -1.99 0.61 -7.83
C LYS A 99 -1.97 0.42 -6.32
N MET A 100 -1.19 -0.56 -5.88
CA MET A 100 -1.08 -0.94 -4.48
C MET A 100 0.40 -0.97 -4.08
N LEU A 101 0.74 -0.27 -3.01
CA LEU A 101 2.07 -0.36 -2.39
C LEU A 101 2.09 -1.56 -1.45
N VAL A 102 3.10 -2.42 -1.54
CA VAL A 102 3.47 -3.34 -0.46
C VAL A 102 4.71 -2.81 0.25
N ILE A 103 4.64 -2.68 1.58
CA ILE A 103 5.69 -2.14 2.43
C ILE A 103 5.76 -2.90 3.75
N ASN A 104 6.81 -2.66 4.55
CA ASN A 104 7.08 -3.34 5.82
C ASN A 104 7.36 -4.85 5.68
N GLY A 105 7.78 -5.48 6.76
CA GLY A 105 7.97 -6.92 6.84
C GLY A 105 9.41 -7.39 6.67
N GLY A 106 9.57 -8.71 6.76
CA GLY A 106 10.86 -9.40 6.70
C GLY A 106 10.85 -10.57 5.71
N LEU A 107 12.05 -10.93 5.25
CA LEU A 107 12.28 -12.09 4.38
C LEU A 107 12.03 -13.40 5.10
N ASN A 108 12.24 -13.45 6.41
CA ASN A 108 12.16 -14.68 7.19
C ASN A 108 11.30 -14.51 8.44
N GLY A 109 10.72 -15.62 8.88
CA GLY A 109 10.03 -15.77 10.15
C GLY A 109 8.58 -15.32 10.17
N THR A 110 8.11 -14.95 11.36
CA THR A 110 6.71 -14.70 11.64
C THR A 110 6.51 -13.42 12.41
N ALA A 111 5.27 -12.93 12.42
CA ALA A 111 4.81 -11.98 13.41
C ALA A 111 4.93 -12.54 14.83
N GLY A 112 4.87 -11.65 15.82
CA GLY A 112 5.01 -11.98 17.22
C GLY A 112 6.42 -11.72 17.77
N TYR A 113 6.57 -12.05 19.04
CA TYR A 113 7.83 -12.01 19.78
C TYR A 113 7.87 -13.15 20.78
N ALA A 114 9.06 -13.59 21.16
CA ALA A 114 9.27 -14.65 22.15
C ALA A 114 10.63 -14.49 22.84
N THR A 115 10.79 -15.08 24.02
CA THR A 115 12.10 -15.13 24.71
C THR A 115 12.86 -16.43 24.48
N ALA A 116 12.24 -17.37 23.76
CA ALA A 116 12.83 -18.65 23.38
C ALA A 116 12.13 -19.22 22.13
N THR A 117 12.70 -20.28 21.59
CA THR A 117 12.05 -21.22 20.68
C THR A 117 12.34 -22.65 21.12
N GLY A 118 11.72 -23.65 20.51
CA GLY A 118 12.05 -25.06 20.76
C GLY A 118 13.50 -25.43 20.41
N GLN A 119 14.16 -24.66 19.55
CA GLN A 119 15.57 -24.85 19.16
C GLN A 119 16.53 -23.94 19.93
N THR A 120 16.06 -22.80 20.42
CA THR A 120 16.85 -21.79 21.14
C THR A 120 16.18 -21.51 22.48
N PRO A 121 16.40 -22.35 23.51
CA PRO A 121 15.66 -22.28 24.77
C PRO A 121 16.12 -21.13 25.68
N ASN A 122 17.32 -20.58 25.47
CA ASN A 122 17.85 -19.47 26.26
C ASN A 122 17.75 -18.15 25.49
N PHE A 123 17.24 -17.11 26.15
CA PHE A 123 17.12 -15.79 25.56
C PHE A 123 18.47 -15.19 25.11
N ALA A 124 19.55 -15.46 25.84
CA ALA A 124 20.89 -14.96 25.51
C ALA A 124 21.41 -15.46 24.15
N ASP A 125 20.87 -16.58 23.66
CA ASP A 125 21.24 -17.19 22.40
C ASP A 125 20.35 -16.70 21.23
N MET A 126 19.33 -15.86 21.50
CA MET A 126 18.46 -15.31 20.46
C MET A 126 19.15 -14.14 19.72
N PRO A 127 19.40 -14.26 18.41
CA PRO A 127 20.26 -13.31 17.69
C PRO A 127 19.61 -11.92 17.47
N TYR A 128 18.28 -11.83 17.57
CA TYR A 128 17.51 -10.62 17.25
C TYR A 128 16.68 -10.12 18.45
N GLY A 129 17.12 -10.43 19.66
CA GLY A 129 16.33 -10.22 20.86
C GLY A 129 15.04 -11.05 20.79
N MET A 130 13.90 -10.43 21.09
CA MET A 130 12.62 -11.17 21.10
C MET A 130 11.98 -11.34 19.72
N SER A 131 12.57 -10.79 18.66
CA SER A 131 11.95 -10.85 17.34
C SER A 131 11.95 -12.27 16.77
N LEU A 132 10.78 -12.70 16.28
CA LEU A 132 10.60 -13.97 15.57
C LEU A 132 10.78 -13.84 14.04
N ALA A 133 11.26 -12.69 13.58
CA ALA A 133 11.48 -12.40 12.16
C ALA A 133 12.89 -11.84 11.94
N ALA A 134 13.38 -11.99 10.71
CA ALA A 134 14.66 -11.45 10.29
C ALA A 134 14.63 -11.02 8.82
N GLY A 135 15.73 -10.36 8.39
CA GLY A 135 15.89 -9.81 7.05
C GLY A 135 14.83 -8.75 6.73
N PRO A 136 14.79 -7.61 7.43
CA PRO A 136 13.82 -6.56 7.15
C PRO A 136 13.98 -6.07 5.71
N ILE A 137 12.84 -5.91 5.01
CA ILE A 137 12.86 -5.51 3.61
C ILE A 137 12.61 -4.00 3.52
N GLY A 138 13.68 -3.25 3.25
CA GLY A 138 13.63 -1.78 3.18
C GLY A 138 13.08 -1.23 1.87
N THR A 139 13.18 -1.97 0.78
CA THR A 139 12.63 -1.58 -0.52
C THR A 139 11.17 -2.03 -0.62
N PRO A 140 10.20 -1.11 -0.81
CA PRO A 140 8.83 -1.50 -1.08
C PRO A 140 8.68 -2.01 -2.52
N ALA A 141 7.50 -2.52 -2.86
CA ALA A 141 7.14 -2.80 -4.24
C ALA A 141 5.75 -2.24 -4.56
N ILE A 142 5.53 -1.92 -5.83
CA ILE A 142 4.24 -1.56 -6.39
C ILE A 142 3.65 -2.78 -7.08
N TYR A 143 2.39 -3.03 -6.80
CA TYR A 143 1.54 -3.99 -7.46
C TYR A 143 0.51 -3.27 -8.33
N ASP A 144 0.48 -3.58 -9.62
CA ASP A 144 -0.51 -3.11 -10.58
C ASP A 144 -1.49 -4.25 -10.91
N PRO A 145 -2.74 -4.21 -10.41
CA PRO A 145 -3.71 -5.29 -10.63
C PRO A 145 -4.13 -5.44 -12.09
N ASN A 146 -3.95 -4.40 -12.91
CA ASN A 146 -4.36 -4.34 -14.32
C ASN A 146 -3.21 -4.67 -15.28
N ALA A 147 -1.97 -4.76 -14.79
CA ALA A 147 -0.87 -5.20 -15.61
C ALA A 147 -1.04 -6.68 -16.05
N PRO A 148 -0.50 -7.05 -17.22
CA PRO A 148 -0.49 -8.44 -17.67
C PRO A 148 0.14 -9.37 -16.62
N LYS A 149 -0.34 -10.62 -16.57
CA LYS A 149 0.26 -11.66 -15.72
C LYS A 149 1.75 -11.80 -16.05
N GLY A 150 2.58 -11.90 -15.02
CA GLY A 150 4.04 -11.86 -15.06
C GLY A 150 4.64 -10.45 -14.97
N GLN A 151 3.83 -9.40 -14.92
CA GLN A 151 4.28 -7.99 -14.94
C GLN A 151 3.63 -7.13 -13.86
N ARG A 152 2.91 -7.74 -12.89
CA ARG A 152 2.14 -6.99 -11.89
C ARG A 152 3.00 -6.38 -10.80
N TRP A 153 4.22 -6.86 -10.59
CA TRP A 153 5.11 -6.40 -9.51
C TRP A 153 6.30 -5.61 -10.05
N SER A 154 6.62 -4.49 -9.40
CA SER A 154 7.84 -3.72 -9.67
C SER A 154 8.31 -2.95 -8.45
N ASN A 155 9.62 -2.93 -8.21
CA ASN A 155 10.28 -2.03 -7.26
C ASN A 155 11.18 -1.00 -7.99
N ALA A 156 11.07 -0.92 -9.32
CA ALA A 156 11.93 -0.09 -10.13
C ALA A 156 11.78 1.40 -9.76
N GLY A 157 12.90 2.05 -9.45
CA GLY A 157 12.93 3.47 -9.09
C GLY A 157 12.47 3.78 -7.65
N LEU A 158 12.19 2.77 -6.83
CA LEU A 158 11.82 2.97 -5.42
C LEU A 158 13.06 2.99 -4.53
N GLY A 159 13.04 3.87 -3.51
CA GLY A 159 14.10 3.95 -2.52
C GLY A 159 14.02 2.84 -1.47
N THR A 160 15.12 2.65 -0.74
CA THR A 160 15.23 1.69 0.37
C THR A 160 15.28 2.45 1.68
N SER A 161 14.40 2.14 2.63
CA SER A 161 14.53 2.63 4.01
C SER A 161 15.60 1.83 4.76
N ASN A 162 16.27 2.49 5.69
CA ASN A 162 17.21 1.87 6.63
C ASN A 162 16.58 1.55 8.00
N ILE A 163 15.25 1.69 8.12
CA ILE A 163 14.49 1.41 9.34
C ILE A 163 13.78 0.05 9.20
N ALA A 164 14.06 -0.88 10.11
CA ALA A 164 13.35 -2.15 10.17
C ALA A 164 11.90 -1.95 10.62
N ARG A 165 10.97 -2.15 9.69
CA ARG A 165 9.53 -2.15 9.95
C ARG A 165 9.03 -3.60 10.04
N LEU A 166 9.24 -4.24 11.19
CA LEU A 166 8.82 -5.63 11.47
C LEU A 166 7.51 -5.65 12.30
N TYR A 167 7.35 -6.60 13.22
CA TYR A 167 6.14 -6.77 14.02
C TYR A 167 5.75 -5.50 14.78
N HIS A 168 4.46 -5.14 14.74
CA HIS A 168 3.92 -3.84 15.15
C HIS A 168 4.31 -2.61 14.29
N SER A 169 4.79 -2.80 13.06
CA SER A 169 4.78 -1.71 12.06
C SER A 169 3.38 -1.45 11.51
N SER A 170 3.14 -0.22 11.06
CA SER A 170 1.91 0.21 10.39
C SER A 170 2.22 1.20 9.26
N ALA A 171 1.35 1.21 8.24
CA ALA A 171 1.37 2.18 7.17
C ALA A 171 -0.05 2.63 6.78
N MET A 172 -0.20 3.87 6.30
CA MET A 172 -1.50 4.39 5.86
C MET A 172 -1.36 5.52 4.82
N LEU A 173 -2.32 5.60 3.89
CA LEU A 173 -2.42 6.67 2.92
C LEU A 173 -2.82 8.00 3.60
N LEU A 174 -2.15 9.09 3.22
CA LEU A 174 -2.47 10.46 3.65
C LEU A 174 -3.30 11.21 2.59
N PRO A 175 -4.02 12.29 2.98
CA PRO A 175 -4.81 13.09 2.05
C PRO A 175 -4.01 13.70 0.89
N ASP A 176 -2.72 13.98 1.08
CA ASP A 176 -1.85 14.47 0.02
C ASP A 176 -1.37 13.35 -0.93
N GLY A 177 -1.84 12.12 -0.75
CA GLY A 177 -1.46 10.95 -1.55
C GLY A 177 -0.12 10.33 -1.15
N SER A 178 0.59 10.83 -0.14
CA SER A 178 1.77 10.13 0.40
C SER A 178 1.35 9.00 1.35
N VAL A 179 2.30 8.17 1.78
CA VAL A 179 2.04 7.07 2.72
C VAL A 179 2.86 7.27 3.98
N LEU A 180 2.19 7.41 5.13
CA LEU A 180 2.82 7.43 6.44
C LEU A 180 3.21 6.00 6.83
N VAL A 181 4.41 5.82 7.37
CA VAL A 181 4.95 4.54 7.86
C VAL A 181 5.51 4.76 9.28
N ALA A 182 5.11 3.91 10.22
CA ALA A 182 5.48 4.02 11.64
C ALA A 182 5.70 2.64 12.29
N GLY A 183 6.19 2.62 13.54
CA GLY A 183 6.58 1.40 14.26
C GLY A 183 7.97 0.90 13.83
N SER A 184 8.50 -0.22 14.24
CA SER A 184 7.89 -1.41 14.81
C SER A 184 8.28 -1.57 16.28
N ASN A 185 7.74 -2.60 16.94
CA ASN A 185 8.23 -3.04 18.23
C ASN A 185 8.10 -4.57 18.33
N PRO A 186 9.09 -5.34 17.84
CA PRO A 186 9.07 -6.80 17.93
C PRO A 186 9.52 -7.30 19.32
N ASN A 187 9.10 -6.63 20.39
CA ASN A 187 9.46 -6.92 21.78
C ASN A 187 8.21 -6.84 22.67
N VAL A 188 8.26 -7.47 23.84
CA VAL A 188 7.15 -7.47 24.82
C VAL A 188 6.84 -6.08 25.38
N ASP A 189 7.88 -5.26 25.55
CA ASP A 189 7.80 -3.90 26.07
C ASP A 189 8.78 -3.00 25.28
N VAL A 190 8.90 -1.73 25.65
CA VAL A 190 9.85 -0.79 25.09
C VAL A 190 11.28 -1.32 25.31
N ASN A 191 12.00 -1.48 24.20
CA ASN A 191 13.40 -1.88 24.23
C ASN A 191 14.18 -1.13 23.13
N THR A 192 15.07 -0.24 23.53
CA THR A 192 15.88 0.59 22.63
C THR A 192 17.30 0.07 22.44
N THR A 193 17.67 -1.06 23.07
CA THR A 193 19.04 -1.59 23.09
C THR A 193 19.22 -2.88 22.28
N THR A 194 18.12 -3.51 21.84
CA THR A 194 18.14 -4.71 20.99
C THR A 194 18.44 -4.39 19.52
N ILE A 195 18.69 -5.43 18.71
CA ILE A 195 18.95 -5.31 17.26
C ILE A 195 17.77 -4.70 16.50
N TYR A 196 16.54 -5.08 16.84
CA TYR A 196 15.32 -4.47 16.32
C TYR A 196 14.62 -3.68 17.43
N PRO A 197 15.06 -2.44 17.69
CA PRO A 197 14.56 -1.66 18.81
C PRO A 197 13.11 -1.20 18.57
N THR A 198 12.45 -0.81 19.65
CA THR A 198 11.21 -0.02 19.58
C THR A 198 11.48 1.25 18.78
N GLU A 199 10.80 1.41 17.66
CA GLU A 199 11.04 2.48 16.71
C GLU A 199 9.94 3.55 16.79
N TYR A 200 10.35 4.74 17.22
CA TYR A 200 9.48 5.90 17.38
C TYR A 200 9.47 6.83 16.16
N ARG A 201 10.43 6.70 15.26
CA ARG A 201 10.49 7.54 14.06
C ARG A 201 9.42 7.10 13.07
N ALA A 202 8.73 8.07 12.48
CA ALA A 202 7.89 7.85 11.32
C ALA A 202 8.61 8.26 10.04
N GLU A 203 8.26 7.64 8.93
CA GLU A 203 8.70 7.99 7.59
C GLU A 203 7.49 8.28 6.71
N ILE A 204 7.66 9.13 5.71
CA ILE A 204 6.69 9.32 4.64
C ILE A 204 7.28 8.75 3.36
N PHE A 205 6.57 7.82 2.75
CA PHE A 205 6.85 7.33 1.41
C PHE A 205 6.10 8.19 0.39
N TYR A 206 6.83 8.65 -0.63
CA TYR A 206 6.29 9.43 -1.74
C TYR A 206 6.22 8.54 -3.00
N PRO A 207 5.01 8.11 -3.42
CA PRO A 207 4.85 7.35 -4.67
C PRO A 207 5.30 8.14 -5.90
N SER A 208 5.55 7.45 -7.01
CA SER A 208 6.16 8.02 -8.22
C SER A 208 5.43 9.24 -8.80
N TYR A 209 4.11 9.36 -8.58
CA TYR A 209 3.35 10.54 -9.01
C TYR A 209 3.75 11.84 -8.31
N PHE A 210 4.48 11.81 -7.18
CA PHE A 210 5.06 13.02 -6.59
C PHE A 210 6.20 13.62 -7.43
N GLY A 211 6.76 12.85 -8.38
CA GLY A 211 7.71 13.37 -9.36
C GLY A 211 7.07 14.18 -10.48
N ALA A 212 5.74 14.29 -10.53
CA ALA A 212 5.03 15.05 -11.55
C ALA A 212 5.22 16.55 -11.36
N LYS A 213 5.50 17.26 -12.47
CA LYS A 213 5.60 18.74 -12.48
C LYS A 213 4.25 19.43 -12.33
N THR A 214 3.18 18.78 -12.77
CA THR A 214 1.82 19.30 -12.70
C THR A 214 0.97 18.30 -11.94
N ARG A 215 0.39 18.77 -10.84
CA ARG A 215 -0.56 18.02 -10.03
C ARG A 215 -1.97 18.55 -10.30
N PRO A 216 -2.98 17.69 -10.51
CA PRO A 216 -4.34 18.16 -10.74
C PRO A 216 -4.90 18.97 -9.56
N SER A 217 -5.58 20.06 -9.88
CA SER A 217 -6.29 20.92 -8.94
C SER A 217 -7.72 21.15 -9.45
N PRO A 218 -8.58 20.12 -9.33
CA PRO A 218 -9.97 20.21 -9.77
C PRO A 218 -10.79 21.16 -8.89
N THR A 219 -11.89 21.69 -9.43
CA THR A 219 -12.89 22.49 -8.69
C THR A 219 -14.27 21.84 -8.80
N GLY A 220 -15.18 22.19 -7.88
CA GLY A 220 -16.51 21.57 -7.80
C GLY A 220 -16.53 20.23 -7.04
N MET A 221 -15.50 19.93 -6.26
CA MET A 221 -15.46 18.74 -5.41
C MET A 221 -16.62 18.79 -4.38
N PRO A 222 -17.48 17.75 -4.30
CA PRO A 222 -18.58 17.73 -3.34
C PRO A 222 -18.07 17.48 -1.91
N SER A 223 -18.90 17.77 -0.91
CA SER A 223 -18.67 17.38 0.49
C SER A 223 -19.34 16.05 0.86
N THR A 224 -20.30 15.59 0.06
CA THR A 224 -21.03 14.34 0.27
C THR A 224 -21.18 13.56 -1.03
N ILE A 225 -21.26 12.22 -0.91
CA ILE A 225 -21.56 11.31 -2.02
C ILE A 225 -22.72 10.43 -1.60
N SER A 226 -23.82 10.43 -2.35
CA SER A 226 -24.99 9.59 -2.07
C SER A 226 -24.83 8.18 -2.65
N TYR A 227 -25.85 7.33 -2.44
CA TYR A 227 -25.98 6.05 -3.12
C TYR A 227 -27.01 6.16 -4.24
N GLY A 228 -26.53 6.26 -5.49
CA GLY A 228 -27.36 6.64 -6.63
C GLY A 228 -27.90 8.07 -6.54
N GLY A 229 -28.74 8.45 -7.51
CA GLY A 229 -29.32 9.78 -7.66
C GLY A 229 -28.63 10.62 -8.73
N ASN A 230 -28.81 11.93 -8.68
CA ASN A 230 -28.25 12.85 -9.68
C ASN A 230 -26.72 12.82 -9.65
N SER A 231 -26.12 12.83 -10.85
CA SER A 231 -24.68 13.07 -11.00
C SER A 231 -24.29 14.46 -10.54
N PHE A 232 -22.99 14.68 -10.36
CA PHE A 232 -22.40 15.97 -10.07
C PHE A 232 -21.24 16.24 -11.01
N ASP A 233 -20.92 17.51 -11.20
CA ASP A 233 -19.88 17.95 -12.12
C ASP A 233 -18.61 18.37 -11.36
N ILE A 234 -17.46 17.93 -11.84
CA ILE A 234 -16.14 18.40 -11.41
C ILE A 234 -15.45 19.05 -12.61
N THR A 235 -14.94 20.26 -12.45
CA THR A 235 -14.14 20.91 -13.49
C THR A 235 -12.66 20.63 -13.27
N VAL A 236 -11.97 20.15 -14.30
CA VAL A 236 -10.51 20.05 -14.35
C VAL A 236 -9.97 21.17 -15.23
N PRO A 237 -9.35 22.22 -14.64
CA PRO A 237 -8.77 23.32 -15.41
C PRO A 237 -7.66 22.85 -16.35
N ALA A 238 -7.43 23.58 -17.45
CA ALA A 238 -6.32 23.31 -18.37
C ALA A 238 -4.95 23.27 -17.67
N THR A 239 -4.78 24.02 -16.58
CA THR A 239 -3.54 24.06 -15.77
C THR A 239 -3.29 22.79 -14.95
N SER A 240 -4.28 21.91 -14.80
CA SER A 240 -4.21 20.70 -13.97
C SER A 240 -3.50 19.53 -14.65
N TYR A 241 -3.15 19.67 -15.93
CA TYR A 241 -2.51 18.61 -16.70
C TYR A 241 -1.74 19.19 -17.89
N SER A 242 -0.93 18.37 -18.54
CA SER A 242 -0.19 18.75 -19.76
C SER A 242 -0.63 17.86 -20.93
N GLY A 243 -0.50 18.38 -22.15
CA GLY A 243 -0.80 17.63 -23.38
C GLY A 243 -2.25 17.80 -23.87
N SER A 244 -2.76 16.79 -24.58
CA SER A 244 -4.10 16.82 -25.18
C SER A 244 -5.19 16.77 -24.13
N ALA A 245 -6.19 17.64 -24.25
CA ALA A 245 -7.36 17.65 -23.37
C ALA A 245 -8.19 16.36 -23.49
N ASN A 246 -8.39 15.88 -24.73
CA ASN A 246 -9.09 14.62 -25.00
C ASN A 246 -8.41 13.43 -24.31
N ALA A 247 -7.07 13.33 -24.41
CA ALA A 247 -6.32 12.25 -23.78
C ALA A 247 -6.35 12.36 -22.24
N ALA A 248 -6.20 13.57 -21.69
CA ALA A 248 -6.28 13.79 -20.25
C ALA A 248 -7.66 13.45 -19.69
N ALA A 249 -8.73 13.94 -20.32
CA ALA A 249 -10.10 13.66 -19.92
C ALA A 249 -10.43 12.16 -20.02
N GLY A 250 -10.01 11.49 -21.10
CA GLY A 250 -10.19 10.05 -21.28
C GLY A 250 -9.41 9.17 -20.29
N ASN A 251 -8.31 9.70 -19.73
CA ASN A 251 -7.49 9.03 -18.72
C ASN A 251 -7.71 9.60 -17.30
N THR A 252 -8.83 10.28 -17.06
CA THR A 252 -9.19 10.78 -15.74
C THR A 252 -10.10 9.81 -15.01
N THR A 253 -9.77 9.51 -13.76
CA THR A 253 -10.61 8.71 -12.87
C THR A 253 -10.95 9.51 -11.62
N VAL A 254 -12.19 9.35 -11.14
CA VAL A 254 -12.63 9.90 -9.85
C VAL A 254 -12.79 8.76 -8.87
N VAL A 255 -12.07 8.82 -7.75
CA VAL A 255 -11.91 7.67 -6.85
C VAL A 255 -12.18 8.06 -5.41
N LEU A 256 -12.96 7.23 -4.72
CA LEU A 256 -13.14 7.26 -3.28
C LEU A 256 -12.18 6.26 -2.64
N LEU A 257 -11.37 6.77 -1.72
CA LEU A 257 -10.42 6.00 -0.94
C LEU A 257 -10.78 6.13 0.53
N ARG A 258 -11.20 5.03 1.13
CA ARG A 258 -11.29 4.92 2.57
C ARG A 258 -9.97 4.36 3.09
N GLY A 259 -9.27 5.14 3.90
CA GLY A 259 -8.20 4.62 4.73
C GLY A 259 -8.76 3.60 5.72
N GLY A 260 -7.96 2.62 6.11
CA GLY A 260 -8.38 1.67 7.14
C GLY A 260 -7.67 1.90 8.47
N PHE A 261 -8.07 1.10 9.46
CA PHE A 261 -7.36 0.97 10.72
C PHE A 261 -6.21 -0.01 10.52
N THR A 262 -4.97 0.46 10.71
CA THR A 262 -3.75 -0.33 10.45
C THR A 262 -3.13 -0.84 11.75
N THR A 263 -2.97 -2.15 11.86
CA THR A 263 -2.18 -2.79 12.93
C THR A 263 -1.81 -4.22 12.53
N HIS A 264 -0.68 -4.74 13.02
CA HIS A 264 -0.29 -6.15 12.84
C HIS A 264 -0.33 -6.62 11.36
N ALA A 265 0.19 -5.78 10.44
CA ALA A 265 0.15 -5.98 8.98
C ALA A 265 -1.26 -6.01 8.34
N MET A 266 -2.31 -5.84 9.13
CA MET A 266 -3.69 -5.74 8.66
C MET A 266 -4.10 -4.28 8.45
N ASN A 267 -4.91 -4.05 7.41
CA ASN A 267 -5.54 -2.75 7.16
C ASN A 267 -7.06 -2.91 7.07
N MET A 268 -7.73 -2.81 8.23
CA MET A 268 -9.16 -3.08 8.36
C MET A 268 -9.99 -1.93 7.77
N GLY A 269 -10.85 -2.24 6.81
CA GLY A 269 -11.77 -1.26 6.22
C GLY A 269 -11.19 -0.41 5.09
N GLN A 270 -9.92 -0.60 4.72
CA GLN A 270 -9.34 0.06 3.55
C GLN A 270 -10.11 -0.32 2.29
N ARG A 271 -10.49 0.68 1.47
CA ARG A 271 -11.25 0.43 0.24
C ARG A 271 -10.96 1.48 -0.83
N TYR A 272 -10.77 1.02 -2.05
CA TYR A 272 -10.69 1.86 -3.25
C TYR A 272 -11.95 1.61 -4.07
N LEU A 273 -12.67 2.69 -4.40
CA LEU A 273 -13.85 2.67 -5.23
C LEU A 273 -13.73 3.73 -6.32
N GLN A 274 -13.61 3.33 -7.57
CA GLN A 274 -13.72 4.26 -8.69
C GLN A 274 -15.21 4.55 -8.98
N LEU A 275 -15.55 5.83 -9.08
CA LEU A 275 -16.87 6.29 -9.51
C LEU A 275 -16.94 6.29 -11.05
N ASN A 276 -18.10 5.93 -11.59
CA ASN A 276 -18.34 6.04 -13.02
C ASN A 276 -18.35 7.53 -13.42
N ASN A 277 -17.72 7.88 -14.54
CA ASN A 277 -17.70 9.24 -15.03
C ASN A 277 -17.62 9.31 -16.55
N THR A 278 -18.19 10.37 -17.12
CA THR A 278 -17.99 10.81 -18.50
C THR A 278 -17.44 12.24 -18.49
N PHE A 279 -17.15 12.83 -19.65
CA PHE A 279 -16.54 14.16 -19.68
C PHE A 279 -16.95 15.02 -20.87
N THR A 280 -16.86 16.33 -20.72
CA THR A 280 -17.03 17.31 -21.80
C THR A 280 -15.79 18.20 -21.87
N VAL A 281 -15.04 18.12 -22.98
CA VAL A 281 -13.87 18.97 -23.23
C VAL A 281 -14.30 20.35 -23.71
N GLN A 282 -13.68 21.40 -23.16
CA GLN A 282 -14.00 22.79 -23.45
C GLN A 282 -12.94 23.45 -24.36
N ASN A 283 -13.33 24.54 -25.02
CA ASN A 283 -12.48 25.30 -25.93
C ASN A 283 -11.21 25.87 -25.27
N ASP A 284 -11.28 26.17 -23.97
CA ASP A 284 -10.16 26.72 -23.20
C ASP A 284 -9.16 25.66 -22.71
N GLY A 285 -9.39 24.38 -23.05
CA GLY A 285 -8.57 23.27 -22.58
C GLY A 285 -8.97 22.75 -21.20
N SER A 286 -9.95 23.31 -20.52
CA SER A 286 -10.54 22.63 -19.36
C SER A 286 -11.45 21.49 -19.82
N TYR A 287 -11.84 20.62 -18.88
CA TYR A 287 -12.92 19.66 -19.12
C TYR A 287 -13.77 19.48 -17.88
N ILE A 288 -15.05 19.18 -18.08
CA ILE A 288 -16.01 18.87 -17.03
C ILE A 288 -16.12 17.35 -16.95
N LEU A 289 -15.94 16.78 -15.76
CA LEU A 289 -16.27 15.39 -15.46
C LEU A 289 -17.70 15.34 -14.96
N HIS A 290 -18.55 14.53 -15.58
CA HIS A 290 -19.88 14.19 -15.09
C HIS A 290 -19.77 12.89 -14.29
N VAL A 291 -19.90 12.97 -12.97
CA VAL A 291 -19.56 11.88 -12.05
C VAL A 291 -20.80 11.30 -11.42
N ALA A 292 -20.91 9.97 -11.46
CA ALA A 292 -21.97 9.24 -10.79
C ALA A 292 -21.77 9.20 -9.27
N GLN A 293 -22.87 9.02 -8.55
CA GLN A 293 -22.87 8.74 -7.12
C GLN A 293 -22.33 7.31 -6.84
N ALA A 294 -22.06 6.99 -5.58
CA ALA A 294 -21.61 5.64 -5.21
C ALA A 294 -22.69 4.59 -5.56
N PRO A 295 -22.31 3.35 -5.93
CA PRO A 295 -23.26 2.38 -6.45
C PRO A 295 -24.26 1.90 -5.38
N ASN A 296 -23.76 1.41 -4.24
CA ASN A 296 -24.61 0.98 -3.12
C ASN A 296 -23.78 0.86 -1.81
N PRO A 297 -24.43 0.84 -0.63
CA PRO A 297 -23.76 0.79 0.67
C PRO A 297 -23.04 -0.53 1.00
N ASN A 298 -23.30 -1.63 0.28
CA ASN A 298 -22.61 -2.90 0.49
C ASN A 298 -21.20 -2.87 -0.14
N VAL A 299 -21.09 -2.19 -1.29
CA VAL A 299 -19.83 -2.02 -2.04
C VAL A 299 -18.92 -1.00 -1.36
N LEU A 300 -19.45 0.11 -0.82
CA LEU A 300 -18.70 1.04 0.03
C LEU A 300 -19.63 1.53 1.13
N GLN A 301 -19.36 1.15 2.38
CA GLN A 301 -20.19 1.50 3.54
C GLN A 301 -20.23 3.02 3.77
N PRO A 302 -21.26 3.57 4.43
CA PRO A 302 -21.32 5.00 4.71
C PRO A 302 -20.18 5.45 5.65
N GLY A 303 -19.85 6.73 5.61
CA GLY A 303 -18.82 7.34 6.44
C GLY A 303 -17.74 8.08 5.64
N PRO A 304 -16.68 8.56 6.32
CA PRO A 304 -15.65 9.38 5.69
C PRO A 304 -14.87 8.60 4.64
N ALA A 305 -14.47 9.32 3.59
CA ALA A 305 -13.55 8.87 2.55
C ALA A 305 -12.79 10.09 1.99
N LEU A 306 -11.66 9.82 1.34
CA LEU A 306 -10.96 10.78 0.50
C LEU A 306 -11.43 10.64 -0.94
N LEU A 307 -11.82 11.75 -1.56
CA LEU A 307 -12.14 11.85 -2.97
C LEU A 307 -10.93 12.40 -3.73
N PHE A 308 -10.42 11.66 -4.70
CA PHE A 308 -9.34 12.08 -5.58
C PHE A 308 -9.81 12.16 -7.03
N VAL A 309 -9.29 13.15 -7.76
CA VAL A 309 -9.30 13.17 -9.22
C VAL A 309 -7.89 12.82 -9.69
N THR A 310 -7.75 11.70 -10.38
CA THR A 310 -6.47 11.23 -10.89
C THR A 310 -6.43 11.39 -12.40
N VAL A 311 -5.52 12.21 -12.90
CA VAL A 311 -5.34 12.48 -14.34
C VAL A 311 -4.04 11.85 -14.81
N ASN A 312 -4.10 10.92 -15.76
CA ASN A 312 -2.91 10.21 -16.26
C ASN A 312 -2.05 9.59 -15.14
N GLY A 313 -2.68 9.04 -14.10
CA GLY A 313 -1.99 8.46 -12.94
C GLY A 313 -1.46 9.44 -11.90
N ILE A 314 -1.70 10.75 -12.06
CA ILE A 314 -1.30 11.79 -11.09
C ILE A 314 -2.53 12.24 -10.31
N PRO A 315 -2.59 12.04 -8.98
CA PRO A 315 -3.76 12.41 -8.18
C PRO A 315 -3.75 13.87 -7.73
N SER A 316 -4.93 14.46 -7.60
CA SER A 316 -5.15 15.69 -6.83
C SER A 316 -4.77 15.51 -5.36
N VAL A 317 -4.83 16.57 -4.56
CA VAL A 317 -4.98 16.40 -3.10
C VAL A 317 -6.38 15.83 -2.85
N GLY A 318 -6.48 14.88 -1.92
CA GLY A 318 -7.74 14.24 -1.57
C GLY A 318 -8.65 15.22 -0.82
N THR A 319 -9.91 15.28 -1.24
CA THR A 319 -10.95 16.03 -0.53
C THR A 319 -11.68 15.10 0.42
N MET A 320 -11.78 15.45 1.70
CA MET A 320 -12.59 14.68 2.65
C MET A 320 -14.07 14.82 2.29
N VAL A 321 -14.75 13.69 2.14
CA VAL A 321 -16.19 13.61 1.87
C VAL A 321 -16.87 12.63 2.82
N ILE A 322 -18.17 12.82 3.03
CA ILE A 322 -19.01 11.83 3.69
C ILE A 322 -19.76 11.03 2.63
N VAL A 323 -19.53 9.72 2.58
CA VAL A 323 -20.34 8.80 1.78
C VAL A 323 -21.61 8.45 2.57
N GLY A 324 -22.77 8.59 1.93
CA GLY A 324 -24.08 8.47 2.58
C GLY A 324 -24.60 9.78 3.15
N ASN A 325 -25.61 9.69 4.02
CA ASN A 325 -26.29 10.85 4.61
C ASN A 325 -25.62 11.39 5.90
N GLY A 326 -24.49 10.81 6.32
CA GLY A 326 -23.77 11.17 7.54
C GLY A 326 -24.39 10.66 8.85
N ALA A 327 -25.50 9.92 8.79
CA ALA A 327 -26.14 9.30 9.95
C ALA A 327 -25.81 7.80 10.01
N VAL A 328 -25.69 7.27 11.24
CA VAL A 328 -25.60 5.82 11.46
C VAL A 328 -26.96 5.18 11.16
N GLY A 329 -26.95 4.09 10.41
CA GLY A 329 -28.15 3.31 10.09
C GLY A 329 -28.34 3.11 8.59
N ALA A 330 -29.56 2.68 8.23
CA ALA A 330 -29.93 2.43 6.84
C ALA A 330 -29.78 3.70 6.00
N GLN A 331 -29.09 3.57 4.87
CA GLN A 331 -28.80 4.69 4.00
C GLN A 331 -29.88 4.83 2.93
N PRO A 332 -30.30 6.06 2.60
CA PRO A 332 -31.17 6.27 1.44
C PRO A 332 -30.43 5.88 0.16
N THR A 333 -31.14 5.17 -0.72
CA THR A 333 -30.64 4.78 -2.03
C THR A 333 -31.58 5.29 -3.11
N ALA A 334 -31.02 5.63 -4.26
CA ALA A 334 -31.74 6.06 -5.44
C ALA A 334 -31.24 5.26 -6.67
N PRO A 335 -31.95 5.30 -7.82
CA PRO A 335 -31.46 4.70 -9.06
C PRO A 335 -30.05 5.20 -9.43
N ALA A 336 -29.29 4.37 -10.15
CA ALA A 336 -27.95 4.75 -10.62
C ALA A 336 -27.99 6.06 -11.41
N SER A 337 -26.96 6.90 -11.24
CA SER A 337 -26.85 8.17 -11.96
C SER A 337 -26.82 7.96 -13.46
N VAL A 338 -27.57 8.78 -14.19
CA VAL A 338 -27.54 8.83 -15.66
C VAL A 338 -26.51 9.88 -16.07
N LEU A 339 -25.48 9.46 -16.80
CA LEU A 339 -24.41 10.35 -17.27
C LEU A 339 -24.61 10.72 -18.75
N PRO A 340 -24.36 11.98 -19.15
CA PRO A 340 -24.31 12.34 -20.57
C PRO A 340 -23.14 11.64 -21.28
N PRO A 341 -23.18 11.49 -22.61
CA PRO A 341 -22.06 10.93 -23.35
C PRO A 341 -20.82 11.84 -23.28
N SER A 342 -19.63 11.24 -23.38
CA SER A 342 -18.39 12.04 -23.43
C SER A 342 -18.28 12.84 -24.72
N VAL A 343 -17.79 14.08 -24.61
CA VAL A 343 -17.61 15.02 -25.72
C VAL A 343 -16.13 15.39 -25.84
N LEU A 344 -15.60 15.18 -27.04
CA LEU A 344 -14.20 15.45 -27.41
C LEU A 344 -14.07 16.77 -28.17
N LEU A 345 -12.89 17.39 -28.10
CA LEU A 345 -12.55 18.59 -28.86
C LEU A 345 -11.07 18.59 -29.26
N ASP A 346 -10.78 18.31 -30.53
CA ASP A 346 -9.41 18.07 -31.02
C ASP A 346 -8.45 19.26 -30.90
N THR A 347 -8.98 20.49 -30.83
CA THR A 347 -8.19 21.72 -30.72
C THR A 347 -7.77 22.06 -29.28
N ALA A 348 -8.34 21.41 -28.27
CA ALA A 348 -8.15 21.75 -26.86
C ALA A 348 -6.91 21.06 -26.24
N LYS A 349 -6.14 21.84 -25.46
CA LYS A 349 -4.91 21.37 -24.80
C LYS A 349 -4.77 21.93 -23.38
N GLY A 350 -4.14 21.13 -22.50
CA GLY A 350 -3.76 21.57 -21.16
C GLY A 350 -2.59 22.55 -21.20
N SER A 351 -2.57 23.46 -20.23
CA SER A 351 -1.54 24.49 -20.03
C SER A 351 -0.59 24.18 -18.86
N GLY A 352 -0.76 23.03 -18.19
CA GLY A 352 0.19 22.54 -17.20
C GLY A 352 1.58 22.31 -17.82
N GLY A 353 2.63 22.67 -17.08
CA GLY A 353 4.01 22.58 -17.58
C GLY A 353 4.43 21.15 -17.88
N GLY A 354 4.56 20.80 -19.17
CA GLY A 354 5.07 19.51 -19.64
C GLY A 354 6.01 19.65 -20.84
N SER A 355 7.16 18.99 -20.76
CA SER A 355 8.20 18.96 -21.80
C SER A 355 7.72 18.18 -23.04
N GLY A 356 7.09 18.87 -23.98
CA GLY A 356 7.02 18.38 -25.35
C GLY A 356 8.33 18.73 -26.07
N SER A 357 9.04 17.74 -26.60
CA SER A 357 10.08 17.98 -27.59
C SER A 357 9.42 18.67 -28.79
N THR A 358 9.63 19.97 -28.94
CA THR A 358 9.19 20.77 -30.08
C THR A 358 10.07 20.45 -31.27
N GLY A 359 9.73 19.40 -32.02
CA GLY A 359 10.11 19.30 -33.42
C GLY A 359 9.29 20.32 -34.20
N GLY A 360 9.80 21.54 -34.34
CA GLY A 360 9.19 22.57 -35.18
C GLY A 360 9.27 22.16 -36.64
N ALA A 361 8.12 21.96 -37.28
CA ALA A 361 8.01 21.93 -38.74
C ALA A 361 7.20 23.16 -39.18
N GLN A 362 7.87 24.00 -39.97
CA GLN A 362 7.33 25.23 -40.53
C GLN A 362 6.13 24.96 -41.44
N ASN A 363 5.15 25.87 -41.35
CA ASN A 363 4.11 26.06 -42.36
C ASN A 363 4.72 26.28 -43.75
N ASN A 364 4.20 25.55 -44.74
CA ASN A 364 4.06 26.09 -46.08
C ASN A 364 2.71 25.66 -46.66
N ASN A 365 1.88 26.66 -46.95
CA ASN A 365 0.67 26.53 -47.73
C ASN A 365 1.00 25.93 -49.10
N ASN A 366 0.23 24.93 -49.54
CA ASN A 366 -0.24 24.86 -50.92
C ASN A 366 -1.46 23.93 -51.04
N ASN A 367 -2.48 24.45 -51.72
CA ASN A 367 -3.68 23.75 -52.13
C ASN A 367 -3.35 22.54 -53.02
N GLY A 368 -4.09 21.44 -52.83
CA GLY A 368 -4.08 20.32 -53.76
C GLY A 368 -4.86 19.13 -53.22
N ALA A 369 -6.13 19.01 -53.63
CA ALA A 369 -6.90 17.81 -53.44
C ALA A 369 -6.27 16.63 -54.20
N SER A 370 -6.02 15.51 -53.53
CA SER A 370 -6.22 14.16 -54.08
C SER A 370 -5.95 13.09 -53.02
N SER A 371 -6.85 12.11 -53.00
CA SER A 371 -6.80 10.88 -52.23
C SER A 371 -5.59 10.01 -52.61
N THR A 372 -4.88 9.42 -51.64
CA THR A 372 -4.08 8.22 -51.91
C THR A 372 -3.90 7.32 -50.70
N SER A 373 -3.80 6.03 -51.02
CA SER A 373 -3.92 4.79 -50.25
C SER A 373 -2.84 4.49 -49.20
N THR A 374 -3.31 3.83 -48.14
CA THR A 374 -2.65 3.26 -46.94
C THR A 374 -1.46 2.30 -47.17
N GLY A 375 -0.90 2.19 -48.39
CA GLY A 375 0.12 1.18 -48.73
C GLY A 375 1.58 1.55 -48.48
N ALA A 376 1.94 2.83 -48.29
CA ALA A 376 3.34 3.27 -48.31
C ALA A 376 3.99 3.54 -46.93
N ILE A 377 3.22 3.48 -45.83
CA ILE A 377 3.72 3.83 -44.49
C ILE A 377 4.43 2.65 -43.81
N VAL A 378 4.15 1.41 -44.23
CA VAL A 378 4.65 0.20 -43.55
C VAL A 378 6.10 -0.16 -43.95
N GLY A 379 6.59 0.30 -45.11
CA GLY A 379 7.95 -0.01 -45.58
C GLY A 379 9.07 0.82 -44.92
N GLY A 380 8.79 2.06 -44.53
CA GLY A 380 9.81 2.97 -43.98
C GLY A 380 10.13 2.77 -42.50
N VAL A 381 9.16 2.26 -41.72
CA VAL A 381 9.29 2.12 -40.26
C VAL A 381 10.18 0.92 -39.87
N VAL A 382 10.18 -0.15 -40.67
CA VAL A 382 10.94 -1.37 -40.38
C VAL A 382 12.45 -1.18 -40.61
N GLY A 383 12.85 -0.35 -41.57
CA GLY A 383 14.27 -0.06 -41.84
C GLY A 383 14.94 0.82 -40.77
N ALA A 384 14.21 1.75 -40.16
CA ALA A 384 14.75 2.68 -39.16
C ALA A 384 14.97 2.01 -37.79
N ILE A 385 14.14 1.02 -37.43
CA ILE A 385 14.24 0.31 -36.14
C ILE A 385 15.50 -0.58 -36.08
N ALA A 386 15.88 -1.19 -37.21
CA ALA A 386 17.06 -2.05 -37.28
C ALA A 386 18.39 -1.28 -37.06
N VAL A 387 18.48 -0.05 -37.55
CA VAL A 387 19.69 0.79 -37.42
C VAL A 387 19.84 1.34 -35.99
N ILE A 388 18.73 1.69 -35.34
CA ILE A 388 18.74 2.18 -33.95
C ILE A 388 19.09 1.05 -32.96
N GLY A 389 18.61 -0.18 -33.21
CA GLY A 389 18.97 -1.35 -32.40
C GLY A 389 20.46 -1.67 -32.41
N LEU A 390 21.12 -1.55 -33.57
CA LEU A 390 22.55 -1.80 -33.72
C LEU A 390 23.41 -0.74 -33.01
N LEU A 391 23.01 0.53 -33.06
CA LEU A 391 23.72 1.61 -32.36
C LEU A 391 23.54 1.52 -30.83
N GLY A 392 22.37 1.11 -30.35
CA GLY A 392 22.11 0.88 -28.93
C GLY A 392 22.96 -0.26 -28.34
N ALA A 393 23.14 -1.35 -29.09
CA ALA A 393 23.98 -2.48 -28.67
C ALA A 393 25.46 -2.10 -28.53
N LEU A 394 25.99 -1.30 -29.46
CA LEU A 394 27.38 -0.84 -29.42
C LEU A 394 27.64 0.13 -28.26
N LEU A 395 26.69 1.01 -27.94
CA LEU A 395 26.78 1.93 -26.80
C LEU A 395 26.70 1.17 -25.45
N GLY A 396 25.86 0.14 -25.37
CA GLY A 396 25.76 -0.74 -24.19
C GLY A 396 27.06 -1.50 -23.89
N ILE A 397 27.73 -2.00 -24.93
CA ILE A 397 29.02 -2.69 -24.80
C ILE A 397 30.13 -1.74 -24.34
N PHE A 398 30.12 -0.49 -24.82
CA PHE A 398 31.10 0.52 -24.44
C PHE A 398 30.93 0.97 -22.97
N LEU A 399 29.68 1.15 -22.51
CA LEU A 399 29.38 1.53 -21.13
C LEU A 399 29.61 0.39 -20.13
N ALA A 400 29.34 -0.86 -20.53
CA ALA A 400 29.62 -2.05 -19.71
C ALA A 400 31.13 -2.27 -19.50
N ARG A 401 31.97 -1.95 -20.50
CA ARG A 401 33.44 -2.01 -20.38
C ARG A 401 34.00 -0.90 -19.49
N ARG A 402 33.39 0.30 -19.51
CA ARG A 402 33.80 1.42 -18.65
C ARG A 402 33.44 1.21 -17.17
N ARG A 403 32.37 0.44 -16.87
CA ARG A 403 31.95 0.12 -15.49
C ARG A 403 32.76 -0.99 -14.81
N ARG A 404 33.53 -1.81 -15.54
CA ARG A 404 34.33 -2.91 -14.95
C ARG A 404 35.69 -2.49 -14.38
N ASN A 405 36.12 -1.24 -14.57
CA ASN A 405 37.42 -0.75 -14.10
C ASN A 405 37.35 0.14 -12.83
N ALA A 406 36.21 0.21 -12.15
CA ALA A 406 36.06 1.04 -10.96
C ALA A 406 35.15 0.39 -9.92
N ALA A 407 35.68 -0.58 -9.16
CA ALA A 407 35.09 -0.99 -7.88
C ALA A 407 36.10 -1.80 -7.04
N ALA A 408 36.51 -1.24 -5.90
CA ALA A 408 36.91 -1.99 -4.71
C ALA A 408 36.57 -1.13 -3.46
N PRO A 409 35.79 -1.62 -2.48
CA PRO A 409 35.33 -0.83 -1.33
C PRO A 409 35.92 -1.30 0.03
N VAL A 410 35.92 -0.43 1.05
CA VAL A 410 35.98 -0.82 2.48
C VAL A 410 35.11 0.12 3.35
N ALA A 411 34.45 -0.47 4.35
CA ALA A 411 33.33 0.00 5.18
C ALA A 411 33.73 0.51 6.59
N HIS A 412 32.77 1.10 7.34
CA HIS A 412 32.55 1.03 8.83
C HIS A 412 31.15 1.64 9.17
N SER A 413 30.20 0.89 9.75
CA SER A 413 30.00 0.47 11.17
C SER A 413 29.15 1.44 12.02
N SER A 414 27.83 1.39 11.85
CA SER A 414 26.85 1.46 12.95
C SER A 414 26.36 0.02 13.21
N SER A 415 25.83 -0.29 14.40
CA SER A 415 25.12 -1.56 14.62
C SER A 415 23.95 -1.61 13.64
N SER A 416 24.21 -2.19 12.48
CA SER A 416 23.36 -2.17 11.31
C SER A 416 22.95 -3.60 11.09
N TYR A 417 21.67 -3.87 11.33
CA TYR A 417 21.08 -5.06 10.76
C TYR A 417 21.12 -4.93 9.24
N ALA A 418 21.48 -6.00 8.55
CA ALA A 418 21.52 -6.00 7.10
C ALA A 418 20.08 -5.81 6.57
N MET A 419 19.81 -4.63 6.00
CA MET A 419 18.62 -4.42 5.19
C MET A 419 18.82 -5.11 3.86
N THR A 420 17.86 -5.91 3.44
CA THR A 420 17.91 -6.53 2.12
C THR A 420 17.25 -5.61 1.10
N SER A 421 18.04 -5.14 0.13
CA SER A 421 17.52 -4.54 -1.09
C SER A 421 17.00 -5.65 -2.00
N GLY A 422 15.73 -5.60 -2.40
CA GLY A 422 15.11 -6.64 -3.23
C GLY A 422 15.91 -6.90 -4.51
N GLY A 423 16.52 -8.08 -4.60
CA GLY A 423 17.28 -8.52 -5.78
C GLY A 423 18.36 -9.56 -5.48
N GLN A 424 18.09 -10.81 -5.88
CA GLN A 424 18.99 -11.96 -6.07
C GLN A 424 19.40 -12.80 -4.84
N ASN A 425 18.76 -13.98 -4.79
CA ASN A 425 19.33 -15.31 -4.55
C ASN A 425 20.74 -15.36 -3.91
N MET A 426 20.81 -15.70 -2.62
CA MET A 426 22.08 -16.05 -1.96
C MET A 426 21.95 -17.40 -1.25
N GLY A 427 22.60 -18.40 -1.84
CA GLY A 427 22.94 -19.64 -1.17
C GLY A 427 24.03 -19.40 -0.12
N MET A 428 24.00 -20.23 0.93
CA MET A 428 24.90 -20.21 2.08
C MET A 428 26.39 -20.33 1.73
N GLY A 429 27.25 -19.65 2.51
CA GLY A 429 28.69 -19.91 2.58
C GLY A 429 29.35 -19.23 3.79
N MET A 430 29.83 -20.04 4.74
CA MET A 430 30.58 -19.62 5.94
C MET A 430 32.04 -19.21 5.63
N GLY A 431 32.63 -18.32 6.46
CA GLY A 431 34.09 -18.13 6.54
C GLY A 431 34.55 -16.92 7.37
N SER A 432 35.47 -17.14 8.31
CA SER A 432 35.89 -16.27 9.44
C SER A 432 36.99 -15.21 9.19
N ALA A 433 36.92 -14.13 9.99
CA ALA A 433 37.95 -13.44 10.80
C ALA A 433 39.02 -12.43 10.27
N VAL A 434 39.22 -11.38 11.12
CA VAL A 434 40.43 -10.57 11.47
C VAL A 434 40.48 -9.05 11.07
N LEU A 435 40.80 -8.20 12.08
CA LEU A 435 40.97 -6.72 12.17
C LEU A 435 42.48 -6.35 12.41
N PRO A 436 42.96 -5.09 12.67
CA PRO A 436 42.56 -3.69 12.32
C PRO A 436 43.73 -2.72 11.96
N GLY A 437 43.45 -1.43 11.63
CA GLY A 437 44.35 -0.29 11.98
C GLY A 437 44.23 1.02 11.15
N GLY A 438 44.08 2.19 11.82
CA GLY A 438 44.60 3.51 11.34
C GLY A 438 43.66 4.74 11.29
N GLN A 439 44.01 5.82 12.02
CA GLN A 439 43.27 7.04 12.41
C GLN A 439 42.99 8.18 11.37
N PHE A 440 41.82 8.84 11.54
CA PHE A 440 41.42 10.29 11.50
C PHE A 440 42.01 11.35 10.53
N ARG A 441 41.14 12.07 9.78
CA ARG A 441 40.60 13.46 10.00
C ARG A 441 40.09 14.11 8.70
N GLY A 442 38.90 14.75 8.70
CA GLY A 442 38.62 15.90 7.79
C GLY A 442 37.26 16.03 7.04
N VAL A 443 36.17 16.38 7.74
CA VAL A 443 35.13 17.41 7.40
C VAL A 443 34.40 17.44 6.01
N ARG A 444 33.06 17.21 6.06
CA ARG A 444 31.92 17.77 5.26
C ARG A 444 31.90 17.57 3.73
N SER A 445 30.80 17.36 3.01
CA SER A 445 29.34 17.23 3.22
C SER A 445 28.73 16.95 1.83
N SER A 446 27.67 16.12 1.71
CA SER A 446 26.61 16.27 0.68
C SER A 446 25.43 15.32 0.94
N ASP A 447 24.26 15.85 0.60
CA ASP A 447 22.89 15.56 1.03
C ASP A 447 22.20 14.46 0.20
N SER A 448 21.15 13.82 0.73
CA SER A 448 20.32 12.80 0.04
C SER A 448 18.90 12.74 0.61
N SER A 449 17.98 13.48 -0.02
CA SER A 449 16.58 13.62 0.37
C SER A 449 15.68 12.61 -0.36
N ALA A 450 15.25 11.56 0.34
CA ALA A 450 14.09 10.72 -0.05
C ALA A 450 13.27 10.21 1.14
N PHE A 451 13.68 10.53 2.37
CA PHE A 451 12.89 10.35 3.59
C PHE A 451 13.13 11.60 4.42
N VAL A 452 12.08 12.38 4.68
CA VAL A 452 12.18 13.60 5.49
C VAL A 452 11.88 13.22 6.94
N PRO A 453 12.81 13.40 7.88
CA PRO A 453 12.49 13.26 9.30
C PRO A 453 11.56 14.41 9.70
N LEU A 454 10.38 14.09 10.22
CA LEU A 454 9.46 15.07 10.75
C LEU A 454 10.06 15.64 12.06
N GLN A 455 10.52 16.90 12.05
CA GLN A 455 10.70 17.66 13.28
C GLN A 455 9.33 18.19 13.71
N GLN A 456 8.87 17.75 14.88
CA GLN A 456 7.63 18.23 15.49
C GLN A 456 7.85 19.64 16.04
N ASP A 457 7.05 20.59 15.56
CA ASP A 457 6.47 21.61 16.43
C ASP A 457 5.00 21.25 16.64
N ASN A 458 4.69 21.07 17.92
CA ASN A 458 3.43 20.61 18.47
C ASN A 458 2.33 21.68 18.32
N ASN A 459 1.17 21.30 17.77
CA ASN A 459 -0.18 21.79 18.09
C ASN A 459 -1.19 20.97 17.27
N SER A 460 -1.62 19.83 17.81
CA SER A 460 -2.69 19.02 17.21
C SER A 460 -4.06 19.57 17.58
N ASP A 461 -4.61 20.47 16.77
CA ASP A 461 -6.04 20.79 16.68
C ASP A 461 -6.74 19.84 15.70
N ALA A 462 -6.55 18.53 15.90
CA ALA A 462 -7.31 17.53 15.16
C ALA A 462 -8.69 17.41 15.82
N TRP A 463 -9.65 18.21 15.34
CA TRP A 463 -11.09 18.26 15.64
C TRP A 463 -11.59 19.50 16.40
N HIS A 464 -11.70 20.63 15.68
CA HIS A 464 -12.66 21.67 16.03
C HIS A 464 -13.59 22.00 14.85
N GLY A 465 -14.78 21.41 14.89
CA GLY A 465 -15.98 21.82 14.17
C GLY A 465 -17.16 21.84 15.16
N ASN A 466 -17.06 22.74 16.14
CA ASN A 466 -18.05 23.19 17.14
C ASN A 466 -19.26 22.27 17.45
N GLY A 467 -19.25 21.68 18.65
CA GLY A 467 -20.46 21.32 19.39
C GLY A 467 -20.56 19.88 19.91
N SER A 468 -19.92 19.56 21.03
CA SER A 468 -20.41 18.49 21.93
C SER A 468 -20.05 18.78 23.39
N THR A 469 -21.06 18.82 24.23
CA THR A 469 -21.07 19.36 25.60
C THR A 469 -20.83 18.29 26.66
N ALA A 470 -19.65 17.66 26.67
CA ALA A 470 -19.24 16.80 27.77
C ALA A 470 -18.53 17.65 28.85
N ASN A 471 -19.12 17.71 30.05
CA ASN A 471 -18.70 18.54 31.18
C ASN A 471 -17.47 17.94 31.91
N LEU A 472 -16.42 18.75 32.12
CA LEU A 472 -15.09 18.37 32.63
C LEU A 472 -14.83 18.71 34.12
N ASN A 473 -15.86 18.75 34.97
CA ASN A 473 -15.67 18.92 36.42
C ASN A 473 -16.01 17.65 37.20
N GLY A 474 -15.03 16.73 37.26
CA GLY A 474 -15.01 15.61 38.20
C GLY A 474 -13.59 15.02 38.25
N PRO A 475 -12.95 14.88 39.43
CA PRO A 475 -11.59 14.36 39.49
C PRO A 475 -11.60 12.85 39.22
N TYR A 476 -10.85 12.41 38.21
CA TYR A 476 -10.49 11.01 38.00
C TYR A 476 -9.30 10.68 38.90
N THR A 477 -9.40 9.63 39.72
CA THR A 477 -8.32 9.13 40.58
C THR A 477 -8.02 7.68 40.22
N ASP A 478 -6.78 7.38 39.87
CA ASP A 478 -6.28 6.00 39.82
C ASP A 478 -6.17 5.45 41.25
N ARG A 479 -6.78 4.29 41.49
CA ARG A 479 -6.48 3.46 42.65
C ARG A 479 -5.71 2.25 42.17
N ASP A 480 -4.42 2.22 42.52
CA ASP A 480 -3.64 1.00 42.62
C ASP A 480 -4.29 0.09 43.66
N ASP A 481 -4.72 -1.10 43.25
CA ASP A 481 -5.04 -2.18 44.19
C ASP A 481 -4.09 -3.34 43.94
N ALA A 482 -3.03 -3.38 44.75
CA ALA A 482 -2.14 -4.51 44.90
C ALA A 482 -2.88 -5.64 45.63
N GLY A 483 -3.45 -6.58 44.87
CA GLY A 483 -4.08 -7.79 45.39
C GLY A 483 -3.41 -9.04 44.82
N SER A 484 -2.54 -9.68 45.62
CA SER A 484 -1.93 -10.96 45.31
C SER A 484 -2.97 -12.07 45.07
N GLY A 485 -3.00 -12.66 43.88
CA GLY A 485 -3.78 -13.86 43.58
C GLY A 485 -3.29 -14.51 42.30
N ARG A 486 -2.75 -15.73 42.41
CA ARG A 486 -2.29 -16.55 41.27
C ARG A 486 -3.44 -16.76 40.28
N MET A 487 -3.38 -16.15 39.10
CA MET A 487 -4.23 -16.50 37.97
C MET A 487 -3.57 -17.60 37.16
N MET A 488 -4.12 -18.80 37.25
CA MET A 488 -3.86 -19.90 36.32
C MET A 488 -4.36 -19.47 34.94
N SER A 489 -3.49 -19.55 33.93
CA SER A 489 -3.87 -19.43 32.52
C SER A 489 -4.89 -20.52 32.21
N MET A 490 -6.16 -20.15 31.99
CA MET A 490 -7.13 -21.03 31.37
C MET A 490 -7.04 -20.83 29.87
N ASP A 491 -6.60 -21.87 29.16
CA ASP A 491 -6.67 -21.94 27.70
C ASP A 491 -8.14 -21.81 27.26
N TYR A 492 -8.45 -20.70 26.59
CA TYR A 492 -9.75 -20.48 25.96
C TYR A 492 -9.62 -20.82 24.47
N ASP A 493 -10.16 -21.96 24.07
CA ASP A 493 -10.33 -22.33 22.67
C ASP A 493 -11.70 -21.83 22.17
N PRO A 494 -11.73 -20.81 21.27
CA PRO A 494 -12.97 -20.27 20.72
C PRO A 494 -13.68 -21.22 19.73
N TYR A 495 -13.15 -22.41 19.45
CA TYR A 495 -13.71 -23.38 18.51
C TYR A 495 -14.18 -24.70 19.16
N ALA A 496 -14.18 -24.81 20.49
CA ALA A 496 -14.72 -25.97 21.19
C ALA A 496 -16.25 -26.02 21.06
N ALA A 497 -16.73 -26.67 20.00
CA ALA A 497 -18.13 -27.02 19.84
C ALA A 497 -18.52 -28.12 20.85
N GLY A 498 -19.09 -27.70 21.97
CA GLY A 498 -19.82 -28.57 22.88
C GLY A 498 -19.23 -28.64 24.29
N SER A 499 -19.80 -27.85 25.21
CA SER A 499 -19.80 -28.13 26.65
C SER A 499 -20.94 -27.38 27.35
N PRO A 500 -21.42 -27.88 28.50
CA PRO A 500 -22.86 -27.98 28.78
C PRO A 500 -23.48 -26.72 29.41
N ARG A 501 -24.79 -26.54 29.15
CA ARG A 501 -25.64 -25.58 29.86
C ARG A 501 -25.63 -25.88 31.36
N VAL A 502 -25.10 -24.97 32.17
CA VAL A 502 -25.24 -24.98 33.63
C VAL A 502 -26.61 -24.41 33.99
N THR A 503 -27.49 -25.28 34.46
CA THR A 503 -28.77 -24.92 35.12
C THR A 503 -28.51 -24.40 36.53
N THR A 504 -29.05 -23.23 36.85
CA THR A 504 -29.12 -22.65 38.20
C THR A 504 -30.01 -23.50 39.12
N PRO A 505 -29.62 -23.78 40.38
CA PRO A 505 -30.53 -24.37 41.35
C PRO A 505 -31.31 -23.29 42.12
N MET A 506 -32.64 -23.46 42.17
CA MET A 506 -33.53 -22.74 43.08
C MET A 506 -33.26 -23.17 44.53
N HIS A 507 -33.02 -22.20 45.42
CA HIS A 507 -32.97 -22.43 46.85
C HIS A 507 -34.36 -22.18 47.48
N MET A 508 -34.98 -23.24 47.98
CA MET A 508 -36.19 -23.17 48.82
C MET A 508 -35.84 -22.63 50.21
N GLN A 509 -36.50 -21.54 50.62
CA GLN A 509 -36.61 -21.13 52.02
C GLN A 509 -37.83 -21.82 52.65
N ASN A 510 -37.64 -22.43 53.82
CA ASN A 510 -38.72 -22.77 54.74
C ASN A 510 -38.28 -22.50 56.20
N HIS A 511 -38.79 -21.38 56.73
CA HIS A 511 -39.35 -21.11 58.06
C HIS A 511 -38.69 -21.47 59.42
N ARG A 512 -38.71 -20.41 60.28
CA ARG A 512 -38.84 -20.32 61.77
C ARG A 512 -37.60 -20.73 62.58
N TYR A 513 -37.15 -20.02 63.62
CA TYR A 513 -37.72 -19.02 64.54
C TYR A 513 -36.82 -17.79 64.67
#